data_AF-A0A3B0XRN0-F1
#
_entry.id   AF-A0A3B0XRN0-F1
#
_cell.length_a   1.000
_cell.length_b   1.000
_cell.length_c   1.000
_cell.angle_alpha   90.00
_cell.angle_beta   90.00
_cell.angle_gamma   90.00
#
_symmetry.space_group_name_H-M   'P 1'
#
loop_
_entity.id
_entity.type
_entity.pdbx_description
1 polymer ?
#
loop_
_entity_poly.entity_id
_entity_poly.type
_entity_poly.pdbx_seq_one_letter_code
_entity_poly.pdbx_strand_id
1 'polypeptide(L)'
;MVKTYQFKYTKMVYQFFILFTSVMLLLLFAQSVFAEGVFADKEKAQHQLSGVDLNRIKAEYQIRFGKTQKATPSYKSKNPWDKKKKTVQAPSNKVSWGECRDYAIHKRNRCYREGRDAYRCEQMYETRTGLCDSGVN
;
A
#
# COMPACT_ATOMS: atom_id res chain seq x y z
N MET A 1 27.44 39.10 -45.26
CA MET A 1 26.93 39.29 -43.89
C MET A 1 25.89 38.21 -43.53
N VAL A 2 26.29 36.93 -43.37
CA VAL A 2 25.32 35.82 -43.09
C VAL A 2 25.69 35.01 -41.83
N LYS A 3 26.94 35.08 -41.37
CA LYS A 3 27.47 34.23 -40.30
C LYS A 3 26.98 34.58 -38.89
N THR A 4 26.56 35.81 -38.63
CA THR A 4 26.14 36.27 -37.28
C THR A 4 24.72 35.83 -36.89
N TYR A 5 23.84 35.58 -37.85
CA TYR A 5 22.45 35.18 -37.58
C TYR A 5 22.34 33.71 -37.12
N GLN A 6 23.12 32.81 -37.74
CA GLN A 6 23.16 31.38 -37.42
C GLN A 6 23.69 31.10 -35.99
N PHE A 7 24.59 31.95 -35.50
CA PHE A 7 25.22 31.78 -34.18
C PHE A 7 24.32 32.19 -33.00
N LYS A 8 23.35 33.08 -33.22
CA LYS A 8 22.36 33.47 -32.19
C LYS A 8 21.27 32.41 -32.04
N TYR A 9 20.86 31.79 -33.14
CA TYR A 9 19.80 30.78 -33.14
C TYR A 9 20.25 29.50 -32.42
N THR A 10 21.48 29.06 -32.67
CA THR A 10 22.09 27.90 -32.00
C THR A 10 22.24 28.09 -30.48
N LYS A 11 22.58 29.29 -30.01
CA LYS A 11 22.63 29.62 -28.58
C LYS A 11 21.26 29.60 -27.90
N MET A 12 20.21 30.11 -28.56
CA MET A 12 18.85 30.06 -28.02
C MET A 12 18.34 28.63 -27.92
N VAL A 13 18.56 27.80 -28.94
CA VAL A 13 18.14 26.38 -28.94
C VAL A 13 18.83 25.61 -27.81
N TYR A 14 20.12 25.85 -27.58
CA TYR A 14 20.85 25.21 -26.48
C TYR A 14 20.32 25.61 -25.09
N GLN A 15 19.98 26.90 -24.89
CA GLN A 15 19.41 27.35 -23.62
C GLN A 15 18.03 26.73 -23.34
N PHE A 16 17.18 26.63 -24.37
CA PHE A 16 15.89 25.95 -24.24
C PHE A 16 16.06 24.46 -23.93
N PHE A 17 17.03 23.79 -24.56
CA PHE A 17 17.31 22.38 -24.31
C PHE A 17 17.80 22.13 -22.88
N ILE A 18 18.68 22.99 -22.36
CA ILE A 18 19.17 22.92 -20.97
C ILE A 18 18.03 23.15 -19.97
N LEU A 19 17.18 24.16 -20.18
CA LEU A 19 16.04 24.42 -19.31
C LEU A 19 15.06 23.25 -19.31
N PHE A 20 14.69 22.74 -20.49
CA PHE A 20 13.77 21.62 -20.63
C PHE A 20 14.29 20.34 -19.97
N THR A 21 15.57 20.01 -20.18
CA THR A 21 16.21 18.86 -19.54
C THR A 21 16.28 19.02 -18.02
N SER A 22 16.56 20.23 -17.49
CA SER A 22 16.55 20.47 -16.04
C SER A 22 15.17 20.28 -15.41
N VAL A 23 14.10 20.73 -16.08
CA VAL A 23 12.72 20.60 -15.60
C VAL A 23 12.29 19.13 -15.63
N MET A 24 12.60 18.40 -16.70
CA MET A 24 12.31 16.97 -16.80
C MET A 24 13.06 16.17 -15.74
N LEU A 25 14.31 16.54 -15.44
CA LEU A 25 15.10 15.90 -14.39
C LEU A 25 14.46 16.12 -13.00
N LEU A 26 14.02 17.35 -12.68
CA LEU A 26 13.34 17.65 -11.42
C LEU A 26 12.02 16.88 -11.25
N LEU A 27 11.26 16.69 -12.34
CA LEU A 27 10.01 15.92 -12.31
C LEU A 27 10.24 14.42 -12.02
N LEU A 28 11.37 13.87 -12.44
CA LEU A 28 11.72 12.46 -12.15
C LEU A 28 12.08 12.25 -10.68
N PHE A 29 12.74 13.22 -10.04
CA PHE A 29 13.11 13.13 -8.61
C PHE A 29 11.93 13.34 -7.65
N ALA A 30 10.85 13.98 -8.09
CA ALA A 30 9.70 14.24 -7.22
C ALA A 30 8.94 12.97 -6.78
N GLN A 31 9.12 11.82 -7.45
CA GLN A 31 8.34 10.61 -7.17
C GLN A 31 8.99 9.65 -6.15
N SER A 32 10.29 9.75 -5.87
CA SER A 32 11.01 8.77 -5.03
C SER A 32 11.15 9.14 -3.56
N VAL A 33 10.88 10.39 -3.16
CA VAL A 33 11.27 10.90 -1.83
C VAL A 33 10.23 10.62 -0.73
N PHE A 34 9.00 10.24 -1.07
CA PHE A 34 7.93 10.16 -0.07
C PHE A 34 7.88 8.86 0.76
N ALA A 35 8.63 7.83 0.39
CA ALA A 35 8.57 6.53 1.09
C ALA A 35 9.79 6.27 2.00
N GLU A 36 11.00 6.66 1.58
CA GLU A 36 12.23 6.40 2.37
C GLU A 36 12.32 7.25 3.65
N GLY A 37 11.74 8.45 3.66
CA GLY A 37 11.84 9.38 4.79
C GLY A 37 11.05 8.98 6.05
N VAL A 38 10.03 8.13 5.94
CA VAL A 38 9.15 7.80 7.08
C VAL A 38 9.85 6.90 8.11
N PHE A 39 10.84 6.12 7.67
CA PHE A 39 11.55 5.14 8.49
C PHE A 39 13.01 5.48 8.77
N ALA A 40 13.55 6.55 8.16
CA ALA A 40 14.98 6.88 8.14
C ALA A 40 15.62 6.97 9.53
N ASP A 41 14.86 7.41 10.54
CA ASP A 41 15.37 7.63 11.90
C ASP A 41 14.97 6.55 12.91
N LYS A 42 14.37 5.43 12.47
CA LYS A 42 13.85 4.41 13.40
C LYS A 42 14.44 3.03 13.16
N GLU A 43 14.80 2.33 14.24
CA GLU A 43 15.34 0.98 14.17
C GLU A 43 14.30 -0.04 13.67
N LYS A 44 14.71 -0.93 12.75
CA LYS A 44 13.87 -2.01 12.17
C LYS A 44 13.10 -2.83 13.20
N ALA A 45 13.64 -3.02 14.40
CA ALA A 45 13.00 -3.77 15.48
C ALA A 45 11.72 -3.07 15.99
N GLN A 46 11.66 -1.73 15.93
CA GLN A 46 10.51 -0.94 16.35
C GLN A 46 9.41 -0.88 15.27
N HIS A 47 9.70 -1.38 14.05
CA HIS A 47 8.79 -1.30 12.91
C HIS A 47 7.76 -2.42 12.91
N GLN A 48 8.06 -3.53 13.59
CA GLN A 48 7.13 -4.64 13.72
C GLN A 48 5.99 -4.28 14.68
N LEU A 49 4.76 -4.34 14.19
CA LEU A 49 3.59 -4.26 15.07
C LEU A 49 3.57 -5.45 16.02
N SER A 50 3.43 -5.16 17.31
CA SER A 50 3.26 -6.16 18.37
C SER A 50 1.87 -6.07 19.01
N GLY A 51 1.48 -7.13 19.70
CA GLY A 51 0.29 -7.14 20.56
C GLY A 51 -1.04 -7.03 19.81
N VAL A 52 -1.93 -6.16 20.31
CA VAL A 52 -3.34 -6.10 19.90
C VAL A 52 -3.51 -5.74 18.43
N ASP A 53 -2.73 -4.78 17.93
CA ASP A 53 -2.86 -4.33 16.54
C ASP A 53 -2.36 -5.37 15.54
N LEU A 54 -1.32 -6.14 15.90
CA LEU A 54 -0.89 -7.28 15.09
C LEU A 54 -1.99 -8.35 15.01
N ASN A 55 -2.59 -8.70 16.15
CA ASN A 55 -3.68 -9.68 16.21
C ASN A 55 -4.90 -9.22 15.43
N ARG A 56 -5.22 -7.92 15.48
CA ARG A 56 -6.30 -7.32 14.69
C ARG A 56 -6.03 -7.43 13.19
N ILE A 57 -4.82 -7.14 12.73
CA ILE A 57 -4.46 -7.25 11.31
C ILE A 57 -4.49 -8.71 10.86
N LYS A 58 -3.98 -9.65 11.68
CA LYS A 58 -4.07 -11.09 11.40
C LYS A 58 -5.51 -11.57 11.31
N ALA A 59 -6.39 -11.14 12.21
CA ALA A 59 -7.81 -11.49 12.17
C ALA A 59 -8.50 -10.88 10.94
N GLU A 60 -8.23 -9.61 10.62
CA GLU A 60 -8.73 -8.95 9.40
C GLU A 60 -8.30 -9.72 8.14
N TYR A 61 -7.03 -10.15 8.10
CA TYR A 61 -6.49 -10.99 7.04
C TYR A 61 -7.19 -12.34 6.96
N GLN A 62 -7.34 -13.07 8.08
CA GLN A 62 -8.00 -14.37 8.11
C GLN A 62 -9.47 -14.31 7.67
N ILE A 63 -10.20 -13.26 8.07
CA ILE A 63 -11.59 -13.07 7.65
C ILE A 63 -11.70 -12.85 6.14
N ARG A 64 -10.74 -12.14 5.54
CA ARG A 64 -10.77 -11.77 4.10
C ARG A 64 -10.09 -12.75 3.16
N PHE A 65 -9.04 -13.41 3.64
CA PHE A 65 -8.10 -14.17 2.81
C PHE A 65 -7.79 -15.54 3.40
N GLY A 66 -8.28 -15.85 4.61
CA GLY A 66 -8.09 -17.14 5.22
C GLY A 66 -8.75 -18.24 4.39
N LYS A 67 -8.02 -19.35 4.20
CA LYS A 67 -8.61 -20.59 3.69
C LYS A 67 -9.67 -21.03 4.68
N THR A 68 -10.83 -21.41 4.16
CA THR A 68 -11.93 -22.01 4.91
C THR A 68 -11.37 -23.09 5.86
N GLN A 69 -11.20 -22.77 7.14
CA GLN A 69 -11.25 -23.83 8.15
C GLN A 69 -12.65 -24.39 7.96
N LYS A 70 -12.71 -25.67 7.54
CA LYS A 70 -13.94 -26.43 7.27
C LYS A 70 -15.05 -25.88 8.15
N ALA A 71 -16.09 -25.34 7.53
CA ALA A 71 -17.25 -24.81 8.22
C ALA A 71 -17.56 -25.73 9.40
N THR A 72 -17.32 -25.25 10.62
CA THR A 72 -17.82 -25.93 11.82
C THR A 72 -19.29 -26.21 11.55
N PRO A 73 -19.77 -27.45 11.72
CA PRO A 73 -21.13 -27.83 11.36
C PRO A 73 -22.06 -26.78 11.94
N SER A 74 -22.79 -26.11 11.04
CA SER A 74 -23.77 -25.10 11.37
C SER A 74 -24.74 -25.70 12.37
N TYR A 75 -24.53 -25.43 13.66
CA TYR A 75 -25.53 -25.73 14.66
C TYR A 75 -26.75 -24.91 14.25
N LYS A 76 -27.79 -25.60 13.79
CA LYS A 76 -29.10 -25.02 13.46
C LYS A 76 -29.66 -24.40 14.74
N SER A 77 -29.24 -23.17 15.04
CA SER A 77 -29.92 -22.32 16.02
C SER A 77 -31.36 -22.17 15.52
N LYS A 78 -32.32 -22.61 16.34
CA LYS A 78 -33.75 -22.44 16.08
C LYS A 78 -34.19 -20.98 16.16
N ASN A 79 -33.28 -20.04 16.46
CA ASN A 79 -33.60 -18.64 16.60
C ASN A 79 -33.66 -17.93 15.23
N PRO A 80 -34.84 -17.42 14.81
CA PRO A 80 -35.00 -16.74 13.52
C PRO A 80 -34.14 -15.48 13.37
N TRP A 81 -33.77 -14.85 14.50
CA TRP A 81 -33.01 -13.59 14.52
C TRP A 81 -31.50 -13.79 14.30
N ASP A 82 -30.97 -15.00 14.59
CA ASP A 82 -29.55 -15.31 14.39
C ASP A 82 -29.21 -15.61 12.92
N LYS A 83 -30.21 -15.92 12.09
CA LYS A 83 -30.02 -16.18 10.64
C LYS A 83 -29.51 -14.95 9.88
N LYS A 84 -29.82 -13.73 10.33
CA LYS A 84 -29.48 -12.51 9.59
C LYS A 84 -28.03 -12.04 9.79
N LYS A 85 -27.33 -12.55 10.82
CA LYS A 85 -25.93 -12.16 11.10
C LYS A 85 -24.88 -13.04 10.43
N LYS A 86 -25.25 -14.21 9.90
CA LYS A 86 -24.30 -15.23 9.40
C LYS A 86 -24.12 -15.24 7.88
N THR A 87 -24.49 -14.19 7.18
CA THR A 87 -24.10 -13.99 5.77
C THR A 87 -22.86 -13.11 5.69
N VAL A 88 -21.88 -13.33 6.56
CA VAL A 88 -20.50 -12.97 6.21
C VAL A 88 -20.05 -14.09 5.29
N GLN A 89 -20.29 -13.91 4.00
CA GLN A 89 -19.78 -14.81 2.95
C GLN A 89 -18.29 -15.01 3.22
N ALA A 90 -17.94 -16.20 3.69
CA ALA A 90 -16.55 -16.62 3.71
C ALA A 90 -16.05 -16.53 2.25
N PRO A 91 -14.91 -15.88 1.99
CA PRO A 91 -14.41 -15.74 0.64
C PRO A 91 -14.10 -17.13 0.09
N SER A 92 -14.96 -17.63 -0.81
CA SER A 92 -14.84 -18.97 -1.39
C SER A 92 -13.79 -19.03 -2.51
N ASN A 93 -13.10 -17.93 -2.79
CA ASN A 93 -12.15 -17.84 -3.88
C ASN A 93 -10.74 -17.88 -3.30
N LYS A 94 -9.88 -18.70 -3.91
CA LYS A 94 -8.44 -18.64 -3.71
C LYS A 94 -7.99 -17.22 -4.04
N VAL A 95 -7.82 -16.40 -3.01
CA VAL A 95 -7.42 -15.01 -3.19
C VAL A 95 -5.99 -15.00 -3.72
N SER A 96 -5.78 -14.24 -4.79
CA SER A 96 -4.46 -14.05 -5.37
C SER A 96 -3.59 -13.17 -4.48
N TRP A 97 -2.28 -13.40 -4.53
CA TRP A 97 -1.30 -12.53 -3.86
C TRP A 97 -1.48 -11.04 -4.26
N GLY A 98 -1.84 -10.78 -5.52
CA GLY A 98 -2.14 -9.43 -6.03
C GLY A 98 -3.31 -8.76 -5.31
N GLU A 99 -4.45 -9.45 -5.17
CA GLU A 99 -5.62 -8.90 -4.46
C GLU A 99 -5.32 -8.59 -2.98
N CYS A 100 -4.45 -9.38 -2.35
CA CYS A 100 -4.00 -9.13 -0.99
C CYS A 100 -3.14 -7.85 -0.89
N ARG A 101 -2.20 -7.67 -1.82
CA ARG A 101 -1.34 -6.49 -1.93
C ARG A 101 -2.16 -5.23 -2.22
N ASP A 102 -3.10 -5.30 -3.16
CA ASP A 102 -3.98 -4.19 -3.50
C ASP A 102 -4.82 -3.74 -2.31
N TYR A 103 -5.31 -4.70 -1.54
CA TYR A 103 -6.02 -4.42 -0.30
C TYR A 103 -5.13 -3.73 0.75
N ALA A 104 -3.88 -4.18 0.92
CA ALA A 104 -2.93 -3.54 1.82
C ALA A 104 -2.67 -2.08 1.41
N ILE A 105 -2.47 -1.82 0.11
CA ILE A 105 -2.30 -0.47 -0.45
C ILE A 105 -3.54 0.38 -0.19
N HIS A 106 -4.73 -0.16 -0.44
CA HIS A 106 -5.99 0.55 -0.21
C HIS A 106 -6.12 0.99 1.27
N LYS A 107 -5.78 0.11 2.21
CA LYS A 107 -5.79 0.40 3.64
C LYS A 107 -4.75 1.45 4.03
N ARG A 108 -3.55 1.40 3.46
CA ARG A 108 -2.52 2.42 3.66
C ARG A 108 -3.00 3.80 3.21
N ASN A 109 -3.52 3.89 1.99
CA ASN A 109 -4.00 5.16 1.44
C ASN A 109 -5.18 5.72 2.27
N ARG A 110 -6.05 4.85 2.76
CA ARG A 110 -7.12 5.25 3.69
C ARG A 110 -6.55 5.76 5.02
N CYS A 111 -5.55 5.11 5.59
CA CYS A 111 -4.89 5.55 6.83
C CYS A 111 -4.35 6.98 6.70
N TYR A 112 -3.69 7.28 5.58
CA TYR A 112 -3.24 8.64 5.26
C TYR A 112 -4.37 9.65 5.10
N ARG A 113 -5.45 9.26 4.41
CA ARG A 113 -6.63 10.13 4.25
C ARG A 113 -7.35 10.43 5.56
N GLU A 114 -7.26 9.53 6.55
CA GLU A 114 -7.80 9.73 7.89
C GLU A 114 -6.89 10.65 8.75
N GLY A 115 -5.76 11.15 8.22
CA GLY A 115 -4.86 12.04 8.95
C GLY A 115 -4.10 11.36 10.09
N ARG A 116 -3.96 10.03 10.04
CA ARG A 116 -3.20 9.27 11.03
C ARG A 116 -1.69 9.46 10.81
N ASP A 117 -0.92 9.18 11.86
CA ASP A 117 0.54 9.23 11.82
C ASP A 117 1.11 8.37 10.68
N ALA A 118 1.97 8.98 9.86
CA ALA A 118 2.57 8.36 8.68
C ALA A 118 3.37 7.11 9.06
N TYR A 119 4.13 7.18 10.14
CA TYR A 119 4.91 6.06 10.63
C TYR A 119 4.00 4.88 11.01
N ARG A 120 2.90 5.16 11.71
CA ARG A 120 1.91 4.13 12.06
C ARG A 120 1.22 3.54 10.83
N CYS A 121 0.91 4.35 9.82
CA CYS A 121 0.29 3.89 8.58
C CYS A 121 1.22 2.95 7.80
N GLU A 122 2.51 3.27 7.70
CA GLU A 122 3.47 2.41 7.01
C GLU A 122 3.75 1.12 7.79
N GLN A 123 3.91 1.15 9.11
CA GLN A 123 4.03 -0.09 9.92
C GLN A 123 2.85 -1.04 9.67
N MET A 124 1.63 -0.47 9.68
CA MET A 124 0.40 -1.21 9.44
C MET A 124 0.30 -1.76 8.01
N TYR A 125 0.92 -1.09 7.04
CA TYR A 125 1.03 -1.54 5.67
C TYR A 125 2.05 -2.67 5.54
N GLU A 126 3.26 -2.50 6.06
CA GLU A 126 4.32 -3.52 6.03
C GLU A 126 3.87 -4.83 6.68
N THR A 127 3.15 -4.74 7.79
CA THR A 127 2.58 -5.92 8.47
C THR A 127 1.57 -6.64 7.58
N ARG A 128 0.72 -5.90 6.85
CA ARG A 128 -0.27 -6.49 5.92
C ARG A 128 0.40 -7.11 4.72
N THR A 129 1.38 -6.45 4.11
CA THR A 129 2.15 -7.00 2.98
C THR A 129 2.93 -8.23 3.41
N GLY A 130 3.49 -8.22 4.62
CA GLY A 130 4.16 -9.39 5.19
C GLY A 130 3.24 -10.60 5.28
N LEU A 131 1.96 -10.42 5.66
CA LEU A 131 0.97 -11.50 5.66
C LEU A 131 0.61 -11.98 4.23
N CYS A 132 0.59 -11.09 3.24
CA CYS A 132 0.41 -11.48 1.84
C CYS A 132 1.60 -12.31 1.32
N ASP A 133 2.83 -11.89 1.64
CA ASP A 133 4.07 -12.49 1.15
C ASP A 133 4.37 -13.83 1.84
N SER A 134 4.10 -13.92 3.15
CA SER A 134 4.31 -15.16 3.92
C SER A 134 3.18 -16.18 3.77
N GLY A 135 2.05 -15.79 3.15
CA GLY A 135 0.93 -16.69 2.82
C GLY A 135 0.41 -17.52 4.00
N VAL A 136 0.53 -17.01 5.23
CA VAL A 136 0.62 -17.83 6.45
C VAL A 136 -0.48 -18.90 6.55
N ASN A 137 -0.01 -20.16 6.53
CA ASN A 137 -0.62 -21.35 7.11
C ASN A 137 -0.71 -21.23 8.64
#